data_AF-A0A525CMS5-F1
#
_entry.id   AF-A0A525CMS5-F1
#
_cell.length_a   1.000
_cell.length_b   1.000
_cell.length_c   1.000
_cell.angle_alpha   90.00
_cell.angle_beta   90.00
_cell.angle_gamma   90.00
#
_symmetry.space_group_name_H-M   'P 1'
#
loop_
_entity.id
_entity.type
_entity.pdbx_description
1 polymer ?
#
loop_
_entity_poly.entity_id
_entity_poly.type
_entity_poly.pdbx_seq_one_letter_code
_entity_poly.pdbx_strand_id
1 'polypeptide(L)' 'MKSIDTLRKEIAKTEEVLRESIENLKINPDDYSAKLLVLSSENYLGDLLRELDLALLKESHHPSDKNDFSE' A
#
# COMPACT_ATOMS: atom_id res chain seq x y z
N MET A 1 -5.81 6.14 -10.91
CA MET A 1 -5.01 6.20 -9.66
C MET A 1 -5.99 6.16 -8.51
N LYS A 2 -5.79 5.29 -7.52
CA LYS A 2 -6.67 5.22 -6.34
C LYS A 2 -6.50 6.51 -5.51
N SER A 3 -7.52 6.89 -4.73
CA SER A 3 -7.37 7.98 -3.76
C SER A 3 -6.44 7.55 -2.63
N ILE A 4 -5.81 8.52 -1.96
CA ILE A 4 -4.95 8.27 -0.79
C ILE A 4 -5.73 7.53 0.31
N ASP A 5 -6.99 7.89 0.55
CA ASP A 5 -7.84 7.21 1.53
C ASP A 5 -8.10 5.74 1.18
N THR A 6 -8.31 5.44 -0.10
CA THR A 6 -8.46 4.05 -0.56
C THR A 6 -7.16 3.27 -0.40
N LEU A 7 -6.02 3.86 -0.78
CA LEU A 7 -4.71 3.24 -0.60
C LEU A 7 -4.43 2.93 0.88
N ARG A 8 -4.68 3.89 1.78
CA ARG A 8 -4.53 3.68 3.23
C ARG A 8 -5.40 2.53 3.76
N LYS A 9 -6.65 2.43 3.29
CA LYS A 9 -7.56 1.34 3.68
C LYS A 9 -7.08 -0.02 3.16
N GLU A 10 -6.60 -0.08 1.92
CA GLU A 10 -6.08 -1.31 1.35
C GLU A 10 -4.77 -1.75 2.00
N ILE A 11 -3.88 -0.80 2.33
CA ILE A 11 -2.65 -1.05 3.09
C ILE A 11 -3.00 -1.68 4.44
N ALA A 12 -3.88 -1.05 5.23
CA ALA A 12 -4.26 -1.57 6.55
C ALA A 12 -4.84 -2.99 6.48
N LYS A 13 -5.66 -3.27 5.47
CA LYS A 13 -6.19 -4.63 5.23
C LYS A 13 -5.10 -5.63 4.85
N THR A 14 -4.16 -5.21 4.01
CA THR A 14 -3.06 -6.07 3.56
C THR A 14 -2.10 -6.37 4.71
N GLU A 15 -1.84 -5.41 5.59
CA GLU A 15 -1.05 -5.60 6.82
C GLU A 15 -1.71 -6.59 7.79
N GLU A 16 -3.03 -6.53 7.93
CA GLU A 16 -3.80 -7.50 8.72
C GLU A 16 -3.68 -8.91 8.14
N VAL A 17 -3.89 -9.08 6.84
CA VAL A 17 -3.72 -10.39 6.15
C VAL A 17 -2.29 -10.89 6.29
N LEU A 18 -1.29 -10.02 6.12
CA LEU A 18 0.11 -10.40 6.25
C LEU A 18 0.43 -10.89 7.67
N ARG A 19 -0.05 -10.19 8.70
CA ARG A 19 0.12 -10.58 10.10
C ARG A 19 -0.48 -11.97 10.36
N GLU A 20 -1.72 -12.20 9.94
CA GLU A 20 -2.38 -13.51 10.09
C GLU A 20 -1.66 -14.62 9.31
N SER A 21 -1.17 -14.30 8.11
CA SER A 21 -0.43 -15.26 7.28
C SER A 21 0.91 -15.65 7.92
N ILE A 22 1.61 -14.70 8.53
CA ILE A 22 2.84 -14.96 9.29
C ILE A 22 2.54 -15.82 10.53
N GLU A 23 1.44 -15.55 11.24
CA GLU A 23 1.02 -16.37 12.38
C GLU A 23 0.70 -17.82 11.96
N ASN A 24 -0.03 -17.98 10.85
CA ASN A 24 -0.31 -19.30 10.28
C ASN A 24 0.96 -20.04 9.86
N LEU A 25 1.91 -19.35 9.22
CA LEU A 25 3.19 -19.94 8.82
C LEU A 25 4.04 -20.35 10.04
N LYS A 26 3.97 -19.64 11.17
CA LYS A 26 4.64 -20.05 12.41
C LYS A 26 4.09 -21.37 12.96
N ILE A 27 2.79 -21.61 12.81
CA ILE A 27 2.13 -22.85 13.25
C ILE A 27 2.50 -24.01 12.32
N ASN A 28 2.57 -23.76 11.01
CA ASN A 28 2.97 -24.76 10.02
C ASN A 28 4.07 -24.24 9.07
N PRO A 29 5.35 -24.29 9.49
CA PRO A 29 6.46 -23.70 8.74
C PRO A 29 6.74 -24.36 7.39
N ASP A 30 6.22 -25.56 7.14
CA ASP A 30 6.43 -26.28 5.89
C ASP A 30 5.28 -26.13 4.89
N ASP A 31 4.21 -25.44 5.28
CA ASP A 31 3.08 -25.18 4.39
C ASP A 31 3.46 -24.24 3.24
N TYR A 32 3.53 -24.81 2.04
CA TYR A 32 3.82 -24.07 0.82
C TYR A 32 2.82 -22.94 0.56
N SER A 33 1.54 -23.17 0.85
CA SER A 33 0.47 -22.19 0.64
C SER A 33 0.62 -21.03 1.61
N ALA A 34 0.98 -21.30 2.87
CA ALA A 34 1.24 -20.25 3.84
C ALA A 34 2.48 -19.40 3.45
N LYS A 35 3.55 -20.04 2.97
CA LYS A 35 4.73 -19.33 2.44
C LYS A 35 4.37 -18.44 1.26
N LEU A 36 3.59 -18.96 0.31
CA LEU A 36 3.17 -18.22 -0.86
C LEU A 36 2.28 -17.04 -0.49
N LEU A 37 1.36 -17.23 0.46
CA LEU A 37 0.48 -16.17 0.94
C LEU A 37 1.29 -15.02 1.54
N VAL A 38 2.23 -15.31 2.46
CA VAL A 38 3.14 -14.29 3.03
C VAL A 38 3.86 -13.53 1.94
N LEU A 39 4.54 -14.22 1.02
CA LEU A 39 5.28 -13.59 -0.08
C LEU A 39 4.38 -12.70 -0.95
N SER A 40 3.19 -13.19 -1.28
CA SER A 40 2.24 -12.43 -2.11
C SER A 40 1.71 -11.19 -1.40
N SER A 41 1.43 -11.28 -0.10
CA SER A 41 0.98 -10.16 0.72
C SER A 41 2.08 -9.12 0.91
N GLU A 42 3.33 -9.53 1.12
CA GLU A 42 4.48 -8.62 1.19
C GLU A 42 4.68 -7.84 -0.12
N ASN A 43 4.63 -8.54 -1.26
CA ASN A 43 4.76 -7.91 -2.57
C ASN A 43 3.63 -6.91 -2.83
N TYR A 44 2.38 -7.31 -2.56
CA TYR A 44 1.23 -6.44 -2.76
C TYR A 44 1.27 -5.20 -1.84
N LEU A 45 1.68 -5.38 -0.58
CA LEU A 45 1.89 -4.26 0.34
C LEU A 45 2.96 -3.29 -0.19
N GLY A 46 4.08 -3.81 -0.71
CA GLY A 46 5.13 -3.00 -1.32
C GLY A 46 4.64 -2.18 -2.51
N ASP A 47 3.78 -2.76 -3.35
CA ASP A 47 3.16 -2.04 -4.48
C ASP A 47 2.21 -0.95 -4.01
N LEU A 48 1.36 -1.22 -3.02
CA LEU A 48 0.45 -0.23 -2.43
C LEU A 48 1.20 0.95 -1.79
N LEU A 49 2.30 0.68 -1.09
CA LEU A 49 3.15 1.72 -0.49
C LEU A 49 3.77 2.61 -1.58
N ARG A 50 4.27 2.01 -2.67
CA ARG A 50 4.80 2.77 -3.81
C ARG A 50 3.71 3.62 -4.48
N GLU A 51 2.50 3.10 -4.63
CA GLU A 51 1.37 3.87 -5.16
C GLU A 51 1.02 5.05 -4.24
N LEU A 52 1.07 4.85 -2.92
CA LEU A 52 0.83 5.91 -1.93
C LEU A 52 1.89 7.01 -2.01
N ASP A 53 3.17 6.63 -2.08
CA ASP A 53 4.27 7.59 -2.23
C ASP A 53 4.09 8.45 -3.49
N LEU A 54 3.74 7.83 -4.62
CA LEU A 54 3.48 8.54 -5.87
C LEU A 54 2.24 9.45 -5.77
N ALA A 55 1.21 9.05 -5.03
CA ALA A 55 0.02 9.86 -4.82
C ALA A 55 0.33 11.09 -3.96
N LEU A 56 1.08 10.92 -2.87
CA LEU A 56 1.50 12.00 -1.98
C LEU A 56 2.41 13.01 -2.69
N LEU A 57 3.33 12.54 -3.53
CA LEU A 57 4.18 13.41 -4.36
C LEU A 57 3.35 14.25 -5.34
N LYS A 58 2.30 13.68 -5.94
CA LYS A 58 1.44 14.43 -6.86
C LYS A 58 0.60 15.50 -6.16
N GLU A 59 0.16 15.22 -4.94
CA GLU A 59 -0.58 16.18 -4.12
C GLU A 59 0.33 17.34 -3.66
N SER A 60 1.58 17.05 -3.28
CA SER A 60 2.56 18.08 -2.92
C SER A 60 3.07 18.91 -4.11
N HIS A 61 3.01 18.35 -5.33
CA HIS A 61 3.39 19.02 -6.56
C HIS A 61 2.22 19.65 -7.34
N HIS A 62 1.01 19.76 -6.76
CA HIS A 62 0.02 20.70 -7.31
C HIS A 62 0.55 22.12 -7.04
N PRO A 63 1.06 22.85 -8.06
CA PRO A 63 1.26 24.25 -7.88
C PRO A 63 -0.14 24.80 -7.65
N SER A 64 -0.36 25.51 -6.55
CA SER A 64 -1.45 26.46 -6.50
C SER A 64 -1.32 27.28 -7.78
N ASP A 65 -2.23 27.03 -8.74
CA ASP A 65 -2.25 27.74 -10.00
C ASP A 65 -2.19 29.21 -9.66
N LYS A 66 -1.13 29.83 -10.18
CA LYS A 66 -0.84 31.23 -9.97
C LYS A 66 -2.07 32.01 -10.40
N ASN A 67 -2.82 32.55 -9.43
CA ASN A 67 -3.53 33.81 -9.62
C ASN A 67 -2.48 34.93 -9.64
N ASP A 68 -1.60 34.87 -10.65
CA ASP A 68 -1.02 36.05 -11.30
C ASP A 68 -1.86 36.26 -12.56
N PHE A 69 -2.03 37.51 -12.97
CA PHE A 69 -3.04 38.06 -13.91
C PHE A 69 -4.35 38.45 -13.19
N SER A 70 -4.70 39.73 -13.00
CA SER A 70 -4.40 40.91 -13.81
C SER A 70 -4.50 42.20 -12.99
N GLU A 71 -3.70 43.18 -13.44
CA GLU A 71 -3.78 44.66 -13.34
C GLU A 71 -4.90 45.32 -12.51
#